data_AF-A0A8T3PF28-F1
#
_entry.id   AF-A0A8T3PF28-F1
#
_cell.length_a   1.000
_cell.length_b   1.000
_cell.length_c   1.000
_cell.angle_alpha   90.00
_cell.angle_beta   90.00
_cell.angle_gamma   90.00
#
_symmetry.space_group_name_H-M   'P 1'
#
loop_
_entity.id
_entity.type
_entity.pdbx_description
1 polymer ?
#
loop_
_entity_poly.entity_id
_entity_poly.type
_entity_poly.pdbx_seq_one_letter_code
_entity_poly.pdbx_strand_id
1 'polypeptide(L)'
;MSYLDRRIQLLLDEPRYRKLAREARRRRVSVAAVIREAIDHLPAEADQRRVAIEEVLAAEPMTVPLDPADLRQELNSAHDRAG
;
A
#
# COMPACT_ATOMS: atom_id res chain seq x y z
N MET A 1 -23.41 -8.58 2.91
CA MET A 1 -23.52 -8.42 1.44
C MET A 1 -23.28 -6.97 1.11
N SER A 2 -22.19 -6.64 0.41
CA SER A 2 -21.96 -5.28 -0.08
C SER A 2 -22.81 -5.05 -1.33
N TYR A 3 -23.75 -4.11 -1.26
CA TYR A 3 -24.56 -3.71 -2.41
C TYR A 3 -23.74 -2.76 -3.29
N LEU A 4 -23.60 -3.11 -4.58
CA LEU A 4 -23.01 -2.21 -5.58
C LEU A 4 -24.06 -1.18 -5.98
N ASP A 5 -23.88 0.07 -5.55
CA ASP A 5 -24.84 1.17 -5.72
C ASP A 5 -24.44 2.16 -6.83
N ARG A 6 -23.14 2.32 -7.08
CA ARG A 6 -22.58 3.22 -8.12
C ARG A 6 -22.10 2.44 -9.34
N ARG A 7 -22.59 2.82 -10.53
CA ARG A 7 -22.12 2.28 -11.82
C ARG A 7 -21.25 3.30 -12.54
N ILE A 8 -20.06 2.86 -12.94
CA ILE A 8 -19.11 3.66 -13.72
C ILE A 8 -18.99 3.04 -15.12
N GLN A 9 -18.95 3.86 -16.16
CA GLN A 9 -18.58 3.45 -17.51
C GLN A 9 -17.12 3.86 -17.76
N LEU A 10 -16.28 2.89 -18.13
CA LEU A 10 -14.84 3.10 -18.38
C LEU A 10 -14.50 2.55 -19.76
N LEU A 11 -13.92 3.39 -20.61
CA LEU A 11 -13.34 2.96 -21.88
C LEU A 11 -11.84 2.69 -21.69
N LEU A 12 -11.39 1.56 -22.21
CA LEU A 12 -9.99 1.15 -22.19
C LEU A 12 -9.50 1.00 -23.62
N ASP A 13 -8.23 1.32 -23.83
CA ASP A 13 -7.56 0.92 -25.07
C ASP A 13 -7.27 -0.59 -25.05
N GLU A 14 -7.06 -1.14 -26.26
CA GLU A 14 -6.86 -2.57 -26.47
C GLU A 14 -5.75 -3.18 -25.58
N PRO A 15 -4.57 -2.53 -25.38
CA PRO A 15 -3.55 -3.09 -24.49
C PRO A 15 -3.99 -3.23 -23.03
N ARG A 16 -4.68 -2.21 -22.47
CA ARG A 16 -5.19 -2.26 -21.10
C ARG A 16 -6.29 -3.31 -20.96
N TYR A 17 -7.22 -3.37 -21.92
CA TYR A 17 -8.27 -4.39 -21.92
C TYR A 17 -7.70 -5.81 -21.96
N ARG A 18 -6.74 -6.08 -22.86
CA ARG A 18 -6.08 -7.40 -22.95
C ARG A 18 -5.40 -7.80 -21.64
N LYS A 19 -4.74 -6.86 -20.96
CA LYS A 19 -4.11 -7.11 -19.66
C LYS A 19 -5.14 -7.58 -18.63
N LEU A 20 -6.27 -6.87 -18.51
CA LEU A 20 -7.35 -7.24 -17.58
C LEU A 20 -8.02 -8.55 -17.97
N ALA A 21 -8.34 -8.76 -19.25
CA ALA A 21 -8.99 -9.96 -19.75
C ALA A 21 -8.13 -11.22 -19.51
N ARG A 22 -6.81 -11.12 -19.73
CA ARG A 22 -5.87 -12.21 -19.43
C ARG A 22 -5.90 -12.56 -17.94
N GLU A 23 -5.89 -11.56 -17.07
CA GLU A 23 -5.88 -11.77 -15.63
C GLU A 23 -7.20 -12.35 -15.11
N ALA A 24 -8.33 -11.83 -15.59
CA ALA A 24 -9.66 -12.33 -15.31
C ALA A 24 -9.80 -13.80 -15.72
N ARG A 25 -9.31 -14.17 -16.91
CA ARG A 25 -9.29 -15.56 -17.39
C ARG A 25 -8.41 -16.46 -16.53
N ARG A 26 -7.21 -15.99 -16.16
CA ARG A 26 -6.28 -16.73 -15.29
C ARG A 26 -6.91 -17.06 -13.93
N ARG A 27 -7.65 -16.11 -13.36
CA ARG A 27 -8.30 -16.23 -12.04
C ARG A 27 -9.73 -16.80 -12.09
N ARG A 28 -10.31 -17.01 -13.28
CA ARG A 28 -11.71 -17.42 -13.50
C ARG A 28 -12.73 -16.48 -12.84
N VAL A 29 -12.49 -15.18 -12.92
CA VAL A 29 -13.39 -14.12 -12.42
C VAL A 29 -13.74 -13.14 -13.52
N SER A 30 -14.68 -12.23 -13.27
CA SER A 30 -15.01 -11.17 -14.22
C SER A 30 -13.92 -10.09 -14.27
N VAL A 31 -13.79 -9.39 -15.40
CA VAL A 31 -12.94 -8.19 -15.51
C VAL A 31 -13.32 -7.16 -14.44
N ALA A 32 -14.61 -7.01 -14.15
CA ALA A 32 -15.09 -6.11 -13.10
C ALA A 32 -14.60 -6.50 -11.70
N ALA A 33 -14.43 -7.79 -11.40
CA ALA A 33 -13.86 -8.24 -10.14
C ALA A 33 -12.37 -7.87 -10.03
N VAL A 34 -11.60 -8.06 -11.11
CA VAL A 34 -10.18 -7.64 -11.17
C VAL A 34 -10.03 -6.14 -11.00
N ILE A 35 -10.90 -5.34 -11.64
CA ILE A 35 -10.89 -3.88 -11.49
C ILE A 35 -11.19 -3.48 -10.04
N ARG A 36 -12.20 -4.08 -9.39
CA ARG A 36 -12.53 -3.79 -7.98
C ARG A 36 -11.37 -4.13 -7.06
N GLU A 37 -10.77 -5.31 -7.20
CA GLU A 37 -9.59 -5.70 -6.41
C GLU A 37 -8.42 -4.74 -6.62
N ALA A 38 -8.18 -4.31 -7.86
CA ALA A 38 -7.15 -3.31 -8.13
C ALA A 38 -7.47 -1.94 -7.51
N ILE A 39 -8.75 -1.57 -7.43
CA ILE A 39 -9.21 -0.37 -6.73
C ILE A 39 -9.01 -0.50 -5.21
N ASP A 40 -9.29 -1.66 -4.63
CA ASP A 40 -9.06 -1.94 -3.21
C ASP A 40 -7.57 -1.84 -2.83
N HIS A 41 -6.68 -2.06 -3.81
CA HIS A 41 -5.23 -1.88 -3.67
C HIS A 41 -4.72 -0.51 -4.10
N LEU A 42 -5.61 0.41 -4.53
CA LEU A 42 -5.18 1.79 -4.71
C LEU A 42 -4.70 2.28 -3.35
N PRO A 43 -3.53 2.95 -3.30
CA PRO A 43 -3.05 3.48 -2.05
C PRO A 43 -4.09 4.49 -1.54
N ALA A 44 -4.77 4.16 -0.44
CA ALA A 44 -5.37 5.17 0.44
C ALA A 44 -4.27 6.09 1.01
N GLU A 45 -3.02 5.63 0.92
CA GLU A 45 -1.86 6.00 1.71
C GLU A 45 -0.82 6.81 0.93
N ALA A 46 -1.06 7.24 -0.31
CA ALA A 46 -0.10 8.16 -0.95
C ALA A 46 0.10 9.40 -0.06
N ASP A 47 -0.99 9.83 0.61
CA ASP A 47 -0.95 10.85 1.65
C ASP A 47 -0.38 10.31 2.97
N GLN A 48 -0.74 9.11 3.45
CA GLN A 48 -0.20 8.58 4.72
C GLN A 48 1.32 8.32 4.67
N ARG A 49 1.84 7.75 3.58
CA ARG A 49 3.28 7.58 3.36
C ARG A 49 3.97 8.93 3.27
N ARG A 50 3.35 9.93 2.63
CA ARG A 50 3.91 11.29 2.56
C ARG A 50 3.94 11.94 3.93
N VAL A 51 2.84 11.85 4.69
CA VAL A 51 2.72 12.35 6.08
C VAL A 51 3.74 11.67 6.99
N ALA A 52 3.89 10.35 6.95
CA ALA A 52 4.89 9.64 7.75
C ALA A 52 6.32 10.07 7.42
N ILE A 53 6.62 10.34 6.14
CA ILE A 53 7.92 10.90 5.73
C ILE A 53 8.09 12.33 6.26
N GLU A 54 7.07 13.17 6.13
CA GLU A 54 7.09 14.55 6.63
C GLU A 54 7.29 14.58 8.16
N GLU A 55 6.64 13.69 8.91
CA GLU A 55 6.82 13.56 10.37
C GLU A 55 8.24 13.13 10.74
N VAL A 56 8.82 12.14 10.06
CA VAL A 56 10.21 11.71 10.29
C VAL A 56 11.20 12.83 9.96
N LEU A 57 10.96 13.58 8.89
CA LEU A 57 11.83 14.70 8.49
C LEU A 57 11.68 15.93 9.41
N ALA A 58 10.50 16.12 10.00
CA ALA A 58 10.22 17.21 10.94
C ALA A 58 10.63 16.88 12.38
N ALA A 59 10.97 15.62 12.68
CA ALA A 59 11.39 15.20 14.00
C ALA A 59 12.66 15.94 14.44
N GLU A 60 12.68 16.39 15.69
CA GLU A 60 13.86 17.00 16.26
C GLU A 60 15.04 15.99 16.28
N PRO A 61 16.25 16.41 15.90
CA PRO A 61 17.43 15.54 15.99
C PRO A 61 17.61 15.01 17.40
N MET A 62 17.54 13.69 17.55
CA MET A 62 17.77 13.03 18.82
C MET A 62 19.20 12.53 18.94
N THR A 63 19.73 12.51 20.16
CA THR A 63 21.00 11.84 20.42
C THR A 63 20.84 10.34 20.23
N VAL A 64 21.68 9.76 19.38
CA VAL A 64 21.76 8.31 19.16
C VAL A 64 23.15 7.80 19.55
N PRO A 65 23.28 6.51 19.92
CA PRO A 65 24.58 5.91 20.15
C PRO A 65 25.53 6.11 18.96
N LEU A 66 26.80 6.38 19.25
CA LEU A 66 27.83 6.61 18.22
C LEU A 66 28.19 5.31 17.49
N ASP A 67 28.10 4.17 18.17
CA ASP A 67 28.30 2.85 17.58
C ASP A 67 26.97 2.31 17.01
N PRO A 68 26.91 2.00 15.70
CA PRO A 68 25.75 1.34 15.10
C PRO A 68 25.36 0.01 15.77
N ALA A 69 26.31 -0.72 16.38
CA ALA A 69 26.01 -1.97 17.09
C ALA A 69 25.15 -1.72 18.34
N ASP A 70 25.50 -0.68 19.11
CA ASP A 70 24.77 -0.28 20.31
C ASP A 70 23.36 0.20 19.97
N LEU A 71 23.22 1.02 18.92
CA LEU A 71 21.92 1.47 18.44
C LEU A 71 21.03 0.28 18.00
N ARG A 72 21.61 -0.70 17.31
CA ARG A 72 20.87 -1.91 16.90
C ARG A 72 20.40 -2.71 18.13
N GLN A 73 21.23 -2.85 19.15
CA GLN A 73 20.87 -3.54 20.38
C GLN A 73 19.73 -2.83 21.13
N GLU A 74 19.79 -1.50 21.21
CA GLU A 74 18.75 -0.67 21.80
C GLU A 74 17.41 -0.85 21.09
N LEU A 75 17.40 -0.77 19.74
CA LEU A 75 16.20 -0.93 18.92
C LEU A 75 15.56 -2.32 19.07
N ASN A 76 16.37 -3.38 19.08
CA ASN A 76 15.88 -4.75 19.31
C ASN A 76 15.22 -4.88 20.69
N SER A 77 15.86 -4.33 21.73
CA SER A 77 15.33 -4.34 23.10
C SER A 77 14.03 -3.52 23.23
N ALA A 78 13.85 -2.47 22.43
CA ALA A 78 12.61 -1.71 22.38
C ALA A 78 11.50 -2.49 21.65
N HIS A 79 11.83 -3.18 20.56
CA HIS A 79 10.89 -4.01 19.81
C HIS A 79 10.34 -5.17 20.66
N ASP A 80 11.21 -5.85 21.40
CA ASP A 80 10.84 -6.97 22.27
C ASP A 80 9.92 -6.54 23.43
N ARG A 81 9.92 -5.26 23.82
CA ARG A 81 9.02 -4.71 24.85
C ARG A 81 7.67 -4.26 24.31
N ALA A 82 7.57 -4.04 23.00
CA ALA A 82 6.39 -3.51 22.33
C ALA A 82 5.52 -4.61 21.69
N GLY A 83 6.07 -5.83 21.52
CA GLY A 83 5.35 -7.03 21.10
C GLY A 83 4.71 -7.78 22.27
#